data_AF-A0A536KRQ9-F1
#
_entry.id   AF-A0A536KRQ9-F1
#
_cell.length_a   1.000
_cell.length_b   1.000
_cell.length_c   1.000
_cell.angle_alpha   90.00
_cell.angle_beta   90.00
_cell.angle_gamma   90.00
#
_symmetry.space_group_name_H-M   'P 1'
#
loop_
_entity.id
_entity.type
_entity.pdbx_description
1 polymer ?
#
loop_
_entity_poly.entity_id
_entity_poly.type
_entity_poly.pdbx_seq_one_letter_code
_entity_poly.pdbx_strand_id
1 'polypeptide(L)'
;MLARWEEWTADLLESHLSYQVLCYFRSQHENQSWLAALTAIMDMSAIWQATKTEGTTWTSRRVYAIGRHALGDLSQVLRAAPRFDAPARLSDAQERAIHKELASAGITVDFDVFRERLKNLRKGYEPYATALSEELLMELPPWLPEEGRKDNWETTAWEGSAPGESLR
;
A
#
# COMPACT_ATOMS: atom_id res chain seq x y z
N MET A 1 -12.18 8.23 -6.06
CA MET A 1 -10.84 7.64 -5.87
C MET A 1 -10.92 6.28 -5.19
N LEU A 2 -11.39 6.18 -3.94
CA LEU A 2 -11.50 4.90 -3.20
C LEU A 2 -12.33 3.82 -3.91
N ALA A 3 -13.46 4.17 -4.53
CA ALA A 3 -14.28 3.20 -5.26
C ALA A 3 -13.55 2.58 -6.45
N ARG A 4 -12.72 3.37 -7.15
CA ARG A 4 -11.90 2.86 -8.28
C ARG A 4 -10.78 1.94 -7.79
N TRP A 5 -10.20 2.22 -6.63
CA TRP A 5 -9.22 1.33 -6.02
C TRP A 5 -9.84 0.02 -5.56
N GLU A 6 -11.07 0.06 -5.12
CA GLU A 6 -11.83 -1.14 -4.78
C GLU A 6 -12.06 -2.03 -6.00
N GLU A 7 -12.59 -1.47 -7.09
CA GLU A 7 -12.77 -2.18 -8.36
C GLU A 7 -11.44 -2.79 -8.83
N TRP A 8 -10.38 -1.97 -8.86
CA TRP A 8 -9.05 -2.45 -9.26
C TRP A 8 -8.52 -3.58 -8.35
N THR A 9 -8.73 -3.48 -7.03
CA THR A 9 -8.28 -4.52 -6.08
C THR A 9 -9.05 -5.82 -6.31
N ALA A 10 -10.34 -5.74 -6.62
CA ALA A 10 -11.16 -6.90 -6.95
C ALA A 10 -10.72 -7.54 -8.28
N ASP A 11 -10.52 -6.73 -9.33
CA ASP A 11 -10.06 -7.21 -10.64
C ASP A 11 -8.68 -7.87 -10.55
N LEU A 12 -7.77 -7.27 -9.77
CA LEU A 12 -6.44 -7.81 -9.51
C LEU A 12 -6.53 -9.18 -8.85
N LEU A 13 -7.36 -9.29 -7.80
CA LEU A 13 -7.60 -10.53 -7.06
C LEU A 13 -8.14 -11.62 -7.99
N GLU A 14 -9.19 -11.33 -8.75
CA GLU A 14 -9.80 -12.27 -9.69
C GLU A 14 -8.76 -12.76 -10.71
N SER A 15 -7.97 -11.85 -11.28
CA SER A 15 -6.97 -12.17 -12.30
C SER A 15 -5.84 -13.04 -11.75
N HIS A 16 -5.29 -12.70 -10.57
CA HIS A 16 -4.14 -13.41 -10.00
C HIS A 16 -4.52 -14.77 -9.41
N LEU A 17 -5.74 -14.93 -8.91
CA LEU A 17 -6.26 -16.24 -8.49
C LEU A 17 -6.61 -17.13 -9.68
N SER A 18 -7.18 -16.55 -10.75
CA SER A 18 -7.54 -17.30 -11.96
C SER A 18 -6.31 -17.68 -12.79
N TYR A 19 -5.31 -16.81 -12.85
CA TYR A 19 -4.10 -16.97 -13.64
C TYR A 19 -2.85 -16.70 -12.79
N GLN A 20 -2.51 -17.68 -11.96
CA GLN A 20 -1.41 -17.58 -10.98
C GLN A 20 -0.07 -17.17 -11.58
N VAL A 21 0.18 -17.50 -12.86
CA VAL A 21 1.39 -17.08 -13.58
C VAL A 21 1.56 -15.55 -13.62
N LEU A 22 0.47 -14.80 -13.59
CA LEU A 22 0.49 -13.33 -13.59
C LEU A 22 1.18 -12.76 -12.35
N CYS A 23 1.19 -13.48 -11.22
CA CYS A 23 1.88 -13.04 -9.99
C CYS A 23 3.37 -12.78 -10.22
N TYR A 24 3.99 -13.49 -11.16
CA TYR A 24 5.42 -13.39 -11.46
C TYR A 24 5.75 -12.25 -12.43
N PHE A 25 4.75 -11.66 -13.10
CA PHE A 25 5.00 -10.54 -14.01
C PHE A 25 5.14 -9.24 -13.22
N ARG A 26 6.25 -8.53 -13.47
CA ARG A 26 6.50 -7.18 -12.96
C ARG A 26 6.09 -6.16 -14.04
N SER A 27 5.61 -4.99 -13.62
CA SER A 27 5.52 -3.86 -14.55
C SER A 27 6.92 -3.49 -15.04
N GLN A 28 7.02 -2.88 -16.22
CA GLN A 28 8.31 -2.52 -16.84
C GLN A 28 9.11 -1.43 -16.08
N HIS A 29 8.53 -0.81 -15.05
CA HIS A 29 9.20 0.21 -14.26
C HIS A 29 9.66 -0.35 -12.91
N GLU A 30 10.92 -0.09 -12.55
CA GLU A 30 11.46 -0.36 -11.21
C GLU A 30 10.53 0.26 -10.14
N ASN A 31 10.28 -0.41 -9.02
CA ASN A 31 9.39 0.05 -7.95
C ASN A 31 7.89 0.16 -8.29
N GLN A 32 7.44 -0.28 -9.48
CA GLN A 32 6.01 -0.38 -9.81
C GLN A 32 5.56 -1.84 -9.92
N SER A 33 5.54 -2.55 -8.79
CA SER A 33 4.93 -3.89 -8.75
C SER A 33 3.45 -3.80 -8.40
N TRP A 34 2.66 -4.78 -8.89
CA TRP A 34 1.27 -4.92 -8.47
C TRP A 34 1.17 -5.11 -6.95
N LEU A 35 2.16 -5.79 -6.36
CA LEU A 35 2.26 -6.01 -4.91
C LEU A 35 2.52 -4.70 -4.17
N ALA A 36 3.38 -3.83 -4.71
CA ALA A 36 3.64 -2.53 -4.13
C ALA A 36 2.39 -1.63 -4.19
N ALA A 37 1.71 -1.60 -5.34
CA ALA A 37 0.45 -0.87 -5.48
C ALA A 37 -0.63 -1.37 -4.51
N LEU A 38 -0.81 -2.69 -4.42
CA LEU A 38 -1.75 -3.30 -3.48
C LEU A 38 -1.39 -2.95 -2.03
N THR A 39 -0.11 -3.02 -1.67
CA THR A 39 0.35 -2.68 -0.31
C THR A 39 0.12 -1.22 0.03
N ALA A 40 0.39 -0.29 -0.91
CA ALA A 40 0.10 1.14 -0.71
C ALA A 40 -1.41 1.42 -0.55
N ILE A 41 -2.26 0.73 -1.32
CA ILE A 41 -3.72 0.81 -1.17
C ILE A 41 -4.14 0.30 0.21
N MET A 42 -3.54 -0.80 0.68
CA MET A 42 -3.77 -1.35 2.02
C MET A 42 -3.35 -0.34 3.10
N ASP A 43 -2.17 0.28 2.99
CA ASP A 43 -1.67 1.30 3.92
C ASP A 43 -2.66 2.48 4.04
N MET A 44 -3.09 3.02 2.89
CA MET A 44 -4.04 4.13 2.87
C MET A 44 -5.39 3.72 3.47
N SER A 45 -5.91 2.55 3.09
CA SER A 45 -7.18 2.05 3.64
C SER A 45 -7.10 1.81 5.14
N ALA A 46 -5.94 1.42 5.66
CA ALA A 46 -5.69 1.25 7.09
C ALA A 46 -5.65 2.60 7.81
N ILE A 47 -4.99 3.62 7.24
CA ILE A 47 -4.99 4.99 7.78
C ILE A 47 -6.43 5.51 7.88
N TRP A 48 -7.22 5.44 6.80
CA TRP A 48 -8.63 5.88 6.78
C TRP A 48 -9.53 5.16 7.78
N GLN A 49 -9.28 3.88 8.03
CA GLN A 49 -10.02 3.15 9.05
C GLN A 49 -9.58 3.53 10.47
N ALA A 50 -8.29 3.80 10.68
CA ALA A 50 -7.75 4.21 11.97
C ALA A 50 -8.29 5.58 12.41
N THR A 51 -8.48 6.51 11.47
CA THR A 51 -9.03 7.86 11.74
C THR A 51 -10.52 7.86 12.07
N LYS A 52 -11.30 6.85 11.63
CA LYS A 52 -12.78 6.79 11.77
C LYS A 52 -13.51 8.03 11.21
N THR A 53 -13.03 8.64 10.13
CA THR A 53 -13.74 9.74 9.47
C THR A 53 -15.11 9.27 8.97
N GLU A 54 -16.19 10.00 9.30
CA GLU A 54 -17.56 9.66 8.87
C GLU A 54 -17.71 9.77 7.33
N GLY A 55 -18.54 8.91 6.73
CA GLY A 55 -18.83 8.92 5.28
C GLY A 55 -17.91 8.05 4.40
N THR A 56 -16.58 8.14 4.54
CA THR A 56 -15.59 7.40 3.72
C THR A 56 -15.11 6.07 4.33
N THR A 57 -15.60 5.72 5.52
CA THR A 57 -15.16 4.51 6.23
C THR A 57 -15.62 3.21 5.57
N TRP A 58 -16.76 3.22 4.87
CA TRP A 58 -17.29 1.98 4.31
C TRP A 58 -16.46 1.47 3.12
N THR A 59 -16.15 2.35 2.16
CA THR A 59 -15.31 1.98 1.00
C THR A 59 -13.91 1.58 1.43
N SER A 60 -13.29 2.30 2.38
CA SER A 60 -11.97 1.93 2.91
C SER A 60 -11.98 0.57 3.62
N ARG A 61 -13.02 0.25 4.40
CA ARG A 61 -13.21 -1.10 4.98
C ARG A 61 -13.33 -2.18 3.91
N ARG A 62 -14.06 -1.91 2.83
CA ARG A 62 -14.26 -2.87 1.73
C ARG A 62 -12.96 -3.14 0.97
N VAL A 63 -12.24 -2.09 0.58
CA VAL A 63 -10.91 -2.18 -0.03
C VAL A 63 -9.96 -2.99 0.86
N TYR A 64 -9.91 -2.67 2.16
CA TYR A 64 -9.06 -3.37 3.11
C TYR A 64 -9.43 -4.85 3.25
N ALA A 65 -10.72 -5.17 3.31
CA ALA A 65 -11.18 -6.55 3.42
C ALA A 65 -10.78 -7.35 2.17
N ILE A 66 -11.03 -6.82 0.97
CA ILE A 66 -10.67 -7.48 -0.29
C ILE A 66 -9.15 -7.64 -0.40
N GLY A 67 -8.37 -6.58 -0.13
CA GLY A 67 -6.91 -6.63 -0.22
C GLY A 67 -6.28 -7.57 0.81
N ARG A 68 -6.82 -7.65 2.03
CA ARG A 68 -6.39 -8.64 3.03
C ARG A 68 -6.67 -10.07 2.56
N HIS A 69 -7.85 -10.33 1.99
CA HIS A 69 -8.16 -11.64 1.41
C HIS A 69 -7.20 -11.97 0.26
N ALA A 70 -6.95 -11.01 -0.64
CA ALA A 70 -6.02 -11.18 -1.74
C ALA A 70 -4.62 -11.57 -1.28
N LEU A 71 -4.05 -10.83 -0.32
CA LEU A 71 -2.73 -11.15 0.23
C LEU A 71 -2.71 -12.53 0.91
N GLY A 72 -3.79 -12.91 1.62
CA GLY A 72 -3.92 -14.21 2.24
C GLY A 72 -3.97 -15.37 1.24
N ASP A 73 -4.84 -15.27 0.24
CA ASP A 73 -5.04 -16.32 -0.77
C ASP A 73 -3.79 -16.47 -1.64
N LEU A 74 -3.17 -15.36 -2.05
CA LEU A 74 -1.93 -15.39 -2.83
C LEU A 74 -0.77 -15.97 -2.03
N SER A 75 -0.67 -15.65 -0.73
CA SER A 75 0.32 -16.27 0.16
C SER A 75 0.14 -17.78 0.24
N GLN A 76 -1.11 -18.26 0.33
CA GLN A 76 -1.40 -19.69 0.34
C GLN A 76 -1.07 -20.36 -1.00
N VAL A 77 -1.46 -19.74 -2.12
CA VAL A 77 -1.22 -20.24 -3.48
C VAL A 77 0.27 -20.33 -3.78
N LEU A 78 1.03 -19.27 -3.48
CA LEU A 78 2.46 -19.18 -3.73
C LEU A 78 3.30 -19.84 -2.64
N ARG A 79 2.66 -20.37 -1.58
CA ARG A 79 3.33 -20.98 -0.41
C ARG A 79 4.26 -20.02 0.32
N ALA A 80 4.00 -18.72 0.23
CA ALA A 80 4.71 -17.68 0.96
C ALA A 80 4.20 -17.59 2.40
N ALA A 81 4.95 -18.13 3.36
CA ALA A 81 4.55 -18.15 4.76
C ALA A 81 4.59 -16.73 5.38
N PRO A 82 3.49 -16.22 5.98
CA PRO A 82 3.44 -14.85 6.52
C PRO A 82 4.53 -14.58 7.58
N ARG A 83 5.20 -13.44 7.46
CA ARG A 83 6.33 -13.03 8.32
C ARG A 83 5.89 -12.11 9.46
N PHE A 84 5.51 -12.69 10.60
CA PHE A 84 5.08 -11.91 11.78
C PHE A 84 6.25 -11.32 12.58
N ASP A 85 7.46 -11.78 12.31
CA ASP A 85 8.73 -11.33 12.89
C ASP A 85 9.43 -10.23 12.07
N ALA A 86 8.88 -9.90 10.90
CA ALA A 86 9.47 -8.92 10.00
C ALA A 86 9.58 -7.53 10.67
N PRO A 87 10.66 -6.77 10.40
CA PRO A 87 10.79 -5.39 10.84
C PRO A 87 9.60 -4.54 10.37
N ALA A 88 9.13 -3.64 11.24
CA ALA A 88 8.05 -2.74 10.89
C ALA A 88 8.49 -1.74 9.81
N ARG A 89 7.76 -1.68 8.70
CA ARG A 89 8.01 -0.73 7.59
C ARG A 89 7.72 0.73 7.96
N LEU A 90 6.72 0.97 8.82
CA LEU A 90 6.41 2.29 9.37
C LEU A 90 7.15 2.50 10.69
N SER A 91 8.01 3.50 10.72
CA SER A 91 8.68 3.97 11.94
C SER A 91 7.80 4.88 12.80
N ASP A 92 8.14 5.00 14.09
CA ASP A 92 7.45 5.91 15.02
C ASP A 92 7.49 7.38 14.56
N ALA A 93 8.58 7.81 13.90
CA ALA A 93 8.70 9.17 13.37
C ALA A 93 7.75 9.40 12.19
N GLN A 94 7.66 8.44 11.27
CA GLN A 94 6.73 8.49 10.14
C GLN A 94 5.27 8.44 10.61
N GLU A 95 4.96 7.64 11.64
CA GLU A 95 3.61 7.58 12.21
C GLU A 95 3.15 8.93 12.76
N ARG A 96 4.04 9.64 13.47
CA ARG A 96 3.78 11.02 13.93
C ARG A 96 3.64 12.00 12.77
N ALA A 97 4.47 11.87 11.73
CA ALA A 97 4.38 12.71 10.55
C ALA A 97 3.03 12.54 9.84
N ILE A 98 2.58 11.29 9.61
CA ILE A 98 1.26 10.99 9.05
C ILE A 98 0.16 11.60 9.91
N HIS A 99 0.20 11.42 11.23
CA HIS A 99 -0.79 12.00 12.15
C HIS A 99 -0.85 13.53 12.06
N LYS A 100 0.30 14.19 11.93
CA LYS A 100 0.38 15.64 11.74
C LYS A 100 -0.23 16.07 10.40
N GLU A 101 0.01 15.35 9.32
CA GLU A 101 -0.60 15.61 8.01
C GLU A 101 -2.13 15.38 8.02
N LEU A 102 -2.60 14.40 8.79
CA LEU A 102 -4.05 14.22 9.00
C LEU A 102 -4.66 15.43 9.70
N ALA A 103 -3.98 15.95 10.73
CA ALA A 103 -4.43 17.14 11.46
C ALA A 103 -4.43 18.40 10.58
N SER A 104 -3.43 18.59 9.71
CA SER A 104 -3.39 19.72 8.76
C SER A 104 -4.51 19.64 7.72
N ALA A 105 -4.93 18.42 7.35
CA ALA A 105 -6.09 18.17 6.50
C ALA A 105 -7.45 18.26 7.23
N GLY A 106 -7.48 18.65 8.51
CA GLY A 106 -8.70 18.80 9.31
C GLY A 106 -9.26 17.50 9.89
N ILE A 107 -8.54 16.38 9.78
CA ILE A 107 -8.94 15.10 10.35
C ILE A 107 -8.43 15.02 11.79
N THR A 108 -9.35 15.14 12.76
CA THR A 108 -9.00 15.13 14.19
C THR A 108 -9.20 13.75 14.79
N VAL A 109 -8.12 13.13 15.27
CA VAL A 109 -8.13 11.87 16.01
C VAL A 109 -7.01 11.91 17.06
N ASP A 110 -7.26 11.36 18.25
CA ASP A 110 -6.22 11.20 19.27
C ASP A 110 -5.07 10.32 18.74
N PHE A 111 -3.83 10.71 19.02
CA PHE A 111 -2.64 10.04 18.47
C PHE A 111 -2.52 8.60 18.97
N ASP A 112 -2.70 8.35 20.25
CA ASP A 112 -2.55 7.00 20.83
C ASP A 112 -3.67 6.08 20.33
N VAL A 113 -4.89 6.60 20.21
CA VAL A 113 -6.02 5.89 19.60
C VAL A 113 -5.76 5.58 18.13
N PHE A 114 -5.26 6.53 17.34
CA PHE A 114 -4.90 6.33 15.94
C PHE A 114 -3.81 5.27 15.80
N ARG A 115 -2.74 5.39 16.58
CA ARG A 115 -1.59 4.49 16.61
C ARG A 115 -1.99 3.05 16.91
N GLU A 116 -2.75 2.83 17.98
CA GLU A 116 -3.18 1.48 18.34
C GLU A 116 -4.11 0.86 17.30
N ARG A 117 -4.99 1.66 16.68
CA ARG A 117 -5.84 1.17 15.57
C ARG A 117 -5.02 0.81 14.34
N LEU A 118 -4.12 1.70 13.92
CA LEU A 118 -3.27 1.48 12.75
C LEU A 118 -2.38 0.25 12.94
N LYS A 119 -1.76 0.12 14.12
CA LYS A 119 -0.98 -1.06 14.50
C LYS A 119 -1.78 -2.36 14.39
N ASN A 120 -3.04 -2.37 14.85
CA ASN A 120 -3.89 -3.56 14.77
C ASN A 120 -4.31 -3.89 13.34
N LEU A 121 -4.57 -2.89 12.50
CA LEU A 121 -4.83 -3.10 11.07
C LEU A 121 -3.59 -3.64 10.36
N ARG A 122 -2.40 -3.09 10.62
CA ARG A 122 -1.14 -3.52 10.01
C ARG A 122 -0.78 -4.98 10.26
N LYS A 123 -1.06 -5.50 11.46
CA LYS A 123 -0.94 -6.95 11.76
C LYS A 123 -1.76 -7.84 10.83
N GLY A 124 -2.82 -7.29 10.23
CA GLY A 124 -3.75 -8.01 9.38
C GLY A 124 -3.27 -8.24 7.95
N TYR A 125 -2.24 -7.51 7.47
CA TYR A 125 -1.78 -7.60 6.08
C TYR A 125 -0.27 -7.52 5.88
N GLU A 126 0.49 -6.76 6.70
CA GLU A 126 1.94 -6.58 6.50
C GLU A 126 2.74 -7.89 6.53
N PRO A 127 2.44 -8.88 7.39
CA PRO A 127 3.13 -10.18 7.36
C PRO A 127 2.99 -10.91 6.02
N TYR A 128 1.81 -10.80 5.39
CA TYR A 128 1.51 -11.44 4.11
C TYR A 128 2.17 -10.68 2.95
N ALA A 129 2.08 -9.34 2.96
CA ALA A 129 2.76 -8.51 1.99
C ALA A 129 4.29 -8.73 2.02
N THR A 130 4.87 -8.87 3.21
CA THR A 130 6.31 -9.15 3.37
C THR A 130 6.67 -10.53 2.83
N ALA A 131 5.89 -11.57 3.13
CA ALA A 131 6.13 -12.91 2.61
C ALA A 131 6.07 -12.95 1.07
N LEU A 132 5.08 -12.29 0.48
CA LEU A 132 4.96 -12.17 -0.97
C LEU A 132 6.08 -11.35 -1.60
N SER A 133 6.57 -10.33 -0.89
CA SER A 133 7.70 -9.51 -1.32
C SER A 133 8.98 -10.35 -1.42
N GLU A 134 9.24 -11.19 -0.42
CA GLU A 134 10.37 -12.13 -0.41
C GLU A 134 10.21 -13.20 -1.51
N GLU A 135 9.03 -13.81 -1.64
CA GLU A 135 8.77 -14.88 -2.61
C GLU A 135 8.87 -14.39 -4.07
N LEU A 136 8.33 -13.21 -4.36
CA LEU A 136 8.26 -12.67 -5.72
C LEU A 136 9.46 -11.77 -6.08
N LEU A 137 10.35 -11.50 -5.12
CA LEU A 137 11.43 -10.53 -5.23
C LEU A 137 10.91 -9.15 -5.68
N MET A 138 9.82 -8.70 -5.06
CA MET A 138 9.18 -7.42 -5.34
C MET A 138 9.23 -6.53 -4.11
N GLU A 139 9.93 -5.41 -4.18
CA GLU A 139 10.06 -4.48 -3.05
C GLU A 139 8.70 -3.88 -2.66
N LEU A 140 8.49 -3.71 -1.35
CA LEU A 140 7.34 -3.01 -0.81
C LEU A 140 7.59 -1.49 -0.81
N PRO A 141 6.56 -0.67 -1.05
CA PRO A 141 6.70 0.78 -1.07
C PRO A 141 7.00 1.29 0.34
N PRO A 142 7.74 2.38 0.53
CA PRO A 142 7.80 3.03 1.84
C PRO A 142 6.45 3.67 2.20
N TRP A 143 6.23 3.97 3.49
CA TRP A 143 5.02 4.67 3.94
C TRP A 143 5.00 6.16 3.56
N LEU A 144 6.18 6.78 3.50
CA LEU A 144 6.36 8.17 3.08
C LEU A 144 7.44 8.22 2.00
N PRO A 145 7.41 9.21 1.09
CA PRO A 145 8.49 9.42 0.13
C PRO A 145 9.84 9.54 0.85
N GLU A 146 10.88 8.90 0.31
CA GLU A 146 12.24 9.09 0.82
C GLU A 146 12.84 10.36 0.22
N GLU A 147 13.51 11.16 1.05
CA GLU A 147 14.18 12.39 0.61
C GLU A 147 15.17 12.09 -0.52
N GLY A 148 15.01 12.79 -1.65
CA GLY A 148 15.89 12.67 -2.81
C GLY A 148 15.58 11.51 -3.77
N ARG A 149 14.51 10.73 -3.54
CA ARG A 149 14.05 9.74 -4.52
C ARG A 149 13.42 10.46 -5.71
N LYS A 150 14.12 10.45 -6.86
CA LYS A 150 13.58 10.87 -8.15
C LYS A 150 12.43 9.94 -8.56
N ASP A 151 11.39 10.50 -9.15
CA ASP A 151 10.33 9.67 -9.75
C ASP A 151 10.88 8.93 -10.99
N ASN A 152 10.34 7.75 -11.29
CA ASN A 152 10.79 6.94 -12.43
C ASN A 152 10.73 7.68 -13.78
N TRP A 153 9.84 8.66 -13.93
CA TRP A 153 9.75 9.50 -15.14
C TRP A 153 10.92 10.50 -15.24
N GLU A 154 11.44 10.96 -14.09
CA GLU A 154 12.62 11.82 -13.98
C GLU A 154 13.93 11.07 -14.27
N THR A 155 13.90 9.73 -14.35
CA THR A 155 15.05 8.90 -14.74
C THR A 155 15.00 8.41 -16.19
N THR A 156 14.03 8.87 -16.98
CA THR A 156 13.95 8.48 -18.40
C THR A 156 15.08 9.12 -19.20
N ALA A 157 15.59 8.42 -20.21
CA ALA A 157 16.68 8.87 -21.08
C ALA A 157 16.40 10.15 -21.90
N TRP A 158 15.23 10.78 -21.69
CA TRP A 158 14.72 11.93 -22.44
C TRP A 158 14.49 13.16 -21.53
N GLU A 159 15.31 13.35 -20.49
CA GLU A 159 15.32 14.54 -19.59
C GLU A 159 15.40 15.90 -20.36
N GLY A 160 15.63 15.90 -21.67
CA GLY A 160 15.65 17.11 -22.52
C GLY A 160 14.48 17.30 -23.50
N SER A 161 13.45 16.45 -23.51
CA SER A 161 12.34 16.57 -24.50
C SER A 161 10.93 16.29 -23.97
N ALA A 162 10.74 16.06 -22.67
CA ALA A 162 9.41 15.90 -22.11
C ALA A 162 8.73 17.27 -21.87
N PRO A 163 7.58 17.58 -22.52
CA PRO A 163 6.84 18.81 -22.27
C PRO A 163 5.98 18.62 -21.01
N GLY A 164 6.56 18.92 -19.85
CA GLY A 164 5.85 18.94 -18.59
C GLY A 164 6.38 20.08 -17.73
N GLU A 165 5.85 21.29 -17.92
CA GLU A 165 6.02 22.34 -16.91
C GLU A 165 5.43 21.82 -15.59
N SER A 166 6.31 21.62 -14.61
CA SER A 166 5.94 21.30 -13.24
C SER A 166 4.99 22.38 -12.72
N LEU A 167 3.76 21.97 -12.37
CA LEU A 167 2.77 22.80 -11.70
C LEU A 167 3.37 23.29 -10.38
N ARG A 168 3.63 24.61 -10.31
CA ARG A 168 3.95 25.34 -9.09
C ARG A 168 2.69 25.66 -8.28
#